data_AF-A0A0Q5Q5X2-F1
#
_entry.id   AF-A0A0Q5Q5X2-F1
#
_cell.length_a   1.000
_cell.length_b   1.000
_cell.length_c   1.000
_cell.angle_alpha   90.00
_cell.angle_beta   90.00
_cell.angle_gamma   90.00
#
_symmetry.space_group_name_H-M   'P 1'
#
loop_
_entity.id
_entity.type
_entity.pdbx_description
1 polymer ?
#
loop_
_entity_poly.entity_id
_entity_poly.type
_entity_poly.pdbx_seq_one_letter_code
_entity_poly.pdbx_strand_id
1 'polypeptide(L)'
;MKIVDDLLKRPTFASVFSTACILLLILLVIYQTLFVDLGGGASFGIALEIIGIFILGFIIGVDRILLTVITNRIWLSIIEAVLIIGYLTNYYITHNNSFSIG
;
A
#
# COMPACT_ATOMS: atom_id res chain seq x y z
N MET A 1 14.85 6.15 13.88
CA MET A 1 14.31 5.16 14.84
C MET A 1 12.91 5.51 15.37
N LYS A 2 12.52 6.79 15.54
CA LYS A 2 11.16 7.14 16.04
C LYS A 2 9.99 6.69 15.14
N ILE A 3 10.13 6.76 13.82
CA ILE A 3 9.04 6.42 12.87
C ILE A 3 8.75 4.92 12.86
N VAL A 4 9.79 4.07 12.87
CA VAL A 4 9.64 2.61 12.87
C VAL A 4 9.05 2.12 14.19
N ASP A 5 9.52 2.67 15.32
CA ASP A 5 8.94 2.37 16.63
C ASP A 5 7.47 2.79 16.73
N ASP A 6 7.11 3.92 16.13
CA ASP A 6 5.73 4.40 16.12
C ASP A 6 4.82 3.54 15.22
N LEU A 7 5.33 3.04 14.09
CA LEU A 7 4.63 2.04 13.26
C LEU A 7 4.31 0.78 14.04
N LEU A 8 5.28 0.25 14.79
CA LEU A 8 5.11 -0.98 15.57
C LEU A 8 4.17 -0.78 16.78
N LYS A 9 4.23 0.38 17.45
CA LYS A 9 3.40 0.68 18.62
C LYS A 9 1.96 1.02 18.25
N ARG A 10 1.73 1.61 17.07
CA ARG A 10 0.42 2.07 16.61
C ARG A 10 0.15 1.60 15.17
N PRO A 11 -0.05 0.28 14.95
CA PRO A 11 -0.38 -0.22 13.64
C PRO A 11 -1.80 0.23 13.25
N THR A 12 -1.95 0.74 12.03
CA THR A 12 -3.22 1.02 11.34
C THR A 12 -3.38 0.05 10.18
N PHE A 13 -4.59 -0.05 9.62
CA PHE A 13 -4.78 -0.93 8.48
C PHE A 13 -3.90 -0.47 7.31
N ALA A 14 -3.90 0.83 6.99
CA ALA A 14 -3.11 1.38 5.89
C ALA A 14 -1.62 1.11 6.05
N SER A 15 -1.07 1.28 7.25
CA SER A 15 0.37 1.05 7.51
C SER A 15 0.76 -0.43 7.43
N VAL A 16 -0.04 -1.33 8.00
CA VAL A 16 0.21 -2.77 7.96
C VAL A 16 0.14 -3.28 6.51
N PHE A 17 -0.93 -2.93 5.80
CA PHE A 17 -1.12 -3.33 4.41
C PHE A 17 -0.01 -2.77 3.51
N SER A 18 0.27 -1.47 3.60
CA SER A 18 1.31 -0.85 2.77
C SER A 18 2.70 -1.41 3.05
N THR A 19 3.02 -1.70 4.31
CA THR A 19 4.31 -2.30 4.69
C THR A 19 4.46 -3.71 4.13
N ALA A 20 3.39 -4.52 4.18
CA ALA A 20 3.38 -5.85 3.57
C ALA A 20 3.57 -5.79 2.05
N CYS A 21 2.88 -4.87 1.38
CA CYS A 21 3.03 -4.65 -0.07
C CYS A 21 4.43 -4.17 -0.46
N ILE A 22 5.02 -3.23 0.29
CA ILE A 22 6.40 -2.78 0.06
C ILE A 22 7.37 -3.96 0.15
N LEU A 23 7.20 -4.82 1.16
CA LEU A 23 8.10 -5.96 1.36
C LEU A 23 8.00 -6.95 0.20
N LEU A 24 6.79 -7.20 -0.31
CA LEU A 24 6.58 -8.01 -1.52
C LEU A 24 7.18 -7.37 -2.78
N LEU A 25 6.98 -6.06 -2.98
CA LEU A 25 7.57 -5.33 -4.11
C LEU A 25 9.10 -5.36 -4.08
N ILE A 26 9.71 -5.20 -2.90
CA ILE A 26 11.17 -5.30 -2.77
C ILE A 26 11.66 -6.69 -3.15
N LEU A 27 11.00 -7.75 -2.67
CA LEU A 27 11.35 -9.13 -3.04
C LEU A 27 11.21 -9.35 -4.55
N LEU A 28 10.18 -8.78 -5.16
CA LEU A 28 9.94 -8.86 -6.60
C LEU A 28 11.02 -8.13 -7.40
N VAL A 29 11.39 -6.92 -7.01
CA VAL A 29 12.49 -6.15 -7.62
C VAL A 29 13.80 -6.94 -7.54
N ILE A 30 14.11 -7.51 -6.37
CA ILE A 30 15.32 -8.34 -6.18
C ILE A 30 15.29 -9.56 -7.09
N TYR A 31 14.15 -10.25 -7.17
CA TYR A 31 14.01 -11.41 -8.04
C TYR A 31 14.20 -11.05 -9.52
N GLN A 32 13.56 -9.97 -9.99
CA GLN A 32 13.69 -9.52 -11.37
C GLN A 32 15.11 -9.07 -11.71
N THR A 33 15.79 -8.39 -10.79
CA THR A 33 17.19 -7.97 -11.00
C THR A 33 18.17 -9.13 -11.02
N LEU A 34 17.91 -10.22 -10.30
CA LEU A 34 18.83 -11.36 -10.20
C LEU A 34 18.56 -12.47 -11.21
N PHE A 35 17.32 -12.69 -11.61
CA PHE A 35 16.91 -13.90 -12.34
C PHE A 35 16.23 -13.64 -13.69
N VAL A 36 15.91 -12.38 -14.02
CA VAL A 36 15.28 -12.02 -15.29
C VAL A 36 16.26 -11.23 -16.14
N ASP A 37 16.49 -11.70 -17.38
CA ASP A 37 17.28 -10.96 -18.34
C ASP A 37 16.61 -9.60 -18.59
N LEU A 38 17.32 -8.52 -18.25
CA LEU A 38 16.80 -7.15 -18.32
C LEU A 38 16.71 -6.66 -19.77
N GLY A 39 15.81 -7.24 -20.55
CA GLY A 39 15.31 -6.62 -21.79
C GLY A 39 14.50 -5.36 -21.49
N GLY A 40 14.14 -4.59 -22.52
CA GLY A 40 13.44 -3.30 -22.36
C GLY A 40 12.08 -3.36 -21.65
N GLY A 41 11.40 -4.51 -21.62
CA GLY A 41 10.16 -4.70 -20.87
C GLY A 41 10.38 -4.93 -19.36
N ALA A 42 11.47 -5.62 -18.99
CA ALA A 42 11.80 -5.89 -17.59
C ALA A 42 12.27 -4.63 -16.86
N SER A 43 12.96 -3.72 -17.56
CA SER A 43 13.37 -2.42 -16.97
C SER A 43 12.19 -1.49 -16.69
N PHE A 44 11.13 -1.54 -17.51
CA PHE A 44 9.90 -0.78 -17.25
C PHE A 44 9.11 -1.34 -16.06
N GLY A 45 9.04 -2.67 -15.91
CA GLY A 45 8.42 -3.32 -14.75
C GLY A 45 9.06 -2.90 -13.44
N ILE A 46 10.39 -2.96 -13.34
CA ILE A 46 11.15 -2.53 -12.17
C ILE A 46 10.89 -1.03 -11.87
N ALA A 47 10.85 -0.18 -12.90
CA ALA A 47 10.56 1.24 -12.71
C ALA A 47 9.16 1.47 -12.11
N LEU A 48 8.15 0.73 -12.58
CA LEU A 48 6.80 0.79 -12.01
C LEU A 48 6.76 0.29 -10.57
N GLU A 49 7.48 -0.78 -10.24
CA GLU A 49 7.56 -1.32 -8.88
C GLU A 49 8.21 -0.32 -7.92
N ILE A 50 9.28 0.35 -8.35
CA ILE A 50 9.93 1.43 -7.58
C ILE A 50 8.94 2.58 -7.33
N ILE A 51 8.21 3.03 -8.37
CA ILE A 51 7.16 4.05 -8.20
C ILE A 51 6.10 3.59 -7.21
N GLY A 52 5.69 2.32 -7.28
CA GLY A 52 4.76 1.71 -6.33
C GLY A 52 5.26 1.77 -4.89
N ILE A 53 6.55 1.48 -4.66
CA ILE A 53 7.17 1.61 -3.33
C ILE A 53 7.10 3.06 -2.83
N PHE A 54 7.38 4.05 -3.68
CA PHE A 54 7.27 5.47 -3.30
C PHE A 54 5.84 5.88 -2.94
N ILE A 55 4.85 5.43 -3.72
CA ILE A 55 3.44 5.72 -3.46
C ILE A 55 3.01 5.11 -2.12
N LEU A 56 3.36 3.85 -1.85
CA LEU A 56 3.05 3.17 -0.59
C LEU A 56 3.76 3.84 0.60
N GLY A 57 5.01 4.25 0.43
CA GLY A 57 5.74 5.03 1.43
C GLY A 57 5.06 6.36 1.74
N PHE A 58 4.54 7.04 0.71
CA PHE A 58 3.77 8.27 0.89
C PHE A 58 2.46 8.03 1.65
N ILE A 59 1.73 6.96 1.33
CA ILE A 59 0.50 6.57 2.05
C ILE A 59 0.79 6.34 3.54
N ILE A 60 1.87 5.64 3.87
CA ILE A 60 2.31 5.46 5.26
C ILE A 60 2.60 6.81 5.92
N GLY A 61 3.28 7.73 5.23
CA GLY A 61 3.56 9.08 5.74
C GLY A 61 2.28 9.85 6.06
N VAL A 62 1.30 9.83 5.15
CA VAL A 62 0.00 10.49 5.33
C VAL A 62 -0.81 9.87 6.48
N ASP A 63 -0.83 8.55 6.59
CA ASP A 63 -1.44 7.81 7.70
C ASP A 63 -0.88 8.26 9.07
N ARG A 64 0.44 8.41 9.19
CA ARG A 64 1.08 8.88 10.43
C ARG A 64 0.72 10.33 10.77
N ILE A 65 0.62 11.19 9.76
CA ILE A 65 0.21 12.59 9.94
C ILE A 65 -1.25 12.63 10.41
N LEU A 66 -2.14 11.86 9.77
CA LEU A 66 -3.54 11.74 10.17
C LEU A 66 -3.70 11.22 11.59
N LEU A 67 -2.92 10.24 12.03
CA LEU A 67 -2.91 9.76 13.42
C LEU A 67 -2.49 10.85 14.44
N THR A 68 -1.64 11.78 14.03
CA THR A 68 -1.19 12.88 14.89
C THR A 68 -2.26 13.97 14.99
N VAL A 69 -2.99 14.21 13.90
CA VAL A 69 -4.05 15.23 13.81
C VAL A 69 -5.36 14.73 14.42
N ILE A 70 -5.72 13.46 14.19
CA ILE A 70 -6.96 12.84 14.66
C ILE A 70 -6.68 12.17 16.01
N THR A 71 -7.07 12.86 17.09
CA THR A 71 -6.86 12.39 18.47
C THR A 71 -7.52 11.04 18.76
N ASN A 72 -8.59 10.69 18.05
CA ASN A 72 -9.34 9.45 18.28
C ASN A 72 -9.09 8.39 17.20
N ARG A 73 -8.22 7.45 17.53
CA ARG A 73 -7.81 6.31 16.67
C ARG A 73 -8.98 5.49 16.13
N ILE A 74 -10.08 5.37 16.89
CA ILE A 74 -11.26 4.58 16.50
C ILE A 74 -11.91 5.21 15.27
N TRP A 75 -12.01 6.55 15.23
CA TRP A 75 -12.58 7.26 14.09
C TRP A 75 -11.73 7.12 12.84
N LEU A 76 -10.40 7.15 12.96
CA LEU A 76 -9.52 6.91 11.82
C LEU A 76 -9.76 5.53 11.21
N SER A 77 -9.84 4.48 12.04
CA SER A 77 -10.08 3.12 11.57
C SER A 77 -11.46 2.93 10.94
N ILE A 78 -12.50 3.60 11.48
CA ILE A 78 -13.84 3.59 10.87
C ILE A 78 -13.80 4.28 9.49
N ILE A 79 -13.11 5.41 9.36
CA ILE A 79 -12.96 6.12 8.08
C ILE A 79 -12.24 5.24 7.07
N GLU A 80 -11.15 4.58 7.46
CA GLU A 80 -10.44 3.61 6.61
C GLU A 80 -11.39 2.50 6.13
N ALA A 81 -12.14 1.89 7.03
CA ALA A 81 -13.08 0.83 6.70
C ALA A 81 -14.18 1.30 5.74
N VAL A 82 -14.77 2.48 5.98
CA VAL A 82 -15.80 3.06 5.10
C VAL A 82 -15.23 3.35 3.71
N LEU A 83 -14.01 3.88 3.61
CA LEU A 83 -13.35 4.12 2.33
C LEU A 83 -13.09 2.83 1.56
N ILE A 84 -12.62 1.78 2.25
CA ILE A 84 -12.34 0.47 1.63
C ILE A 84 -13.64 -0.18 1.16
N ILE A 85 -14.67 -0.24 2.02
CA ILE A 85 -15.96 -0.82 1.67
C ILE A 85 -16.60 -0.02 0.53
N GLY A 86 -16.54 1.31 0.58
CA GLY A 86 -17.03 2.18 -0.48
C GLY A 86 -16.33 1.93 -1.81
N TYR A 87 -15.00 1.81 -1.79
CA TYR A 87 -14.21 1.46 -2.98
C TYR A 87 -14.60 0.08 -3.52
N LEU A 88 -14.63 -0.96 -2.67
CA LEU A 88 -14.98 -2.32 -3.08
C LEU A 88 -16.40 -2.40 -3.64
N THR A 89 -17.35 -1.69 -3.03
CA THR A 89 -18.73 -1.61 -3.51
C THR A 89 -18.81 -0.94 -4.87
N ASN A 90 -18.12 0.19 -5.05
CA ASN A 90 -18.06 0.89 -6.33
C ASN A 90 -17.38 0.02 -7.40
N TYR A 91 -16.28 -0.65 -7.05
CA TYR A 91 -15.58 -1.57 -7.95
C TYR A 91 -16.50 -2.70 -8.39
N TYR A 92 -17.19 -3.35 -7.45
CA TYR A 92 -18.15 -4.42 -7.73
C TYR A 92 -19.24 -3.96 -8.71
N ILE A 93 -19.84 -2.79 -8.48
CA ILE A 93 -20.90 -2.26 -9.34
C ILE A 93 -20.36 -1.92 -10.74
N THR A 94 -19.17 -1.34 -10.83
CA THR A 94 -18.57 -0.92 -12.11
C THR A 94 -17.96 -2.06 -12.90
N HIS A 95 -17.66 -3.20 -12.27
CA HIS A 95 -17.01 -4.37 -12.88
C HIS A 95 -17.95 -5.59 -12.90
N ASN A 96 -19.19 -5.39 -13.36
CA ASN A 96 -20.17 -6.46 -13.60
C ASN A 96 -20.39 -7.40 -12.40
N ASN A 97 -20.47 -6.85 -11.19
CA ASN A 97 -20.69 -7.64 -9.98
C ASN A 97 -19.60 -8.70 -9.75
N SER A 98 -18.37 -8.40 -10.16
CA SER A 98 -17.22 -9.27 -10.01
C SER A 98 -16.07 -8.54 -9.32
N PHE A 99 -15.36 -9.27 -8.46
CA PHE A 99 -14.10 -8.83 -7.87
C PHE A 99 -12.88 -9.29 -8.69
N SER A 100 -13.09 -9.69 -9.95
CA SER A 100 -12.03 -10.11 -10.86
C SER A 100 -11.18 -8.91 -11.26
N ILE A 101 -10.05 -8.75 -10.57
CA ILE A 101 -8.94 -7.91 -11.02
C ILE A 101 -8.22 -8.74 -12.10
N GLY A 102 -8.58 -8.47 -13.35
CA GLY A 102 -7.98 -9.10 -14.54
C GLY A 102 -6.49 -8.79 -14.65
#